data_AF-A0A3B9NH27-F1
#
_entry.id   AF-A0A3B9NH27-F1
#
_cell.length_a   1.000
_cell.length_b   1.000
_cell.length_c   1.000
_cell.angle_alpha   90.00
_cell.angle_beta   90.00
_cell.angle_gamma   90.00
#
_symmetry.space_group_name_H-M   'P 1'
#
loop_
_entity.id
_entity.type
_entity.pdbx_description
1 polymer ?
#
loop_
_entity_poly.entity_id
_entity_poly.type
_entity_poly.pdbx_seq_one_letter_code
_entity_poly.pdbx_strand_id
1 'polypeptide(L)'
;AAVFLNEGVVADVFQPGRYELTTQNMPTMTTLRGWKYGFNSPFKADVYFVNLRQFVNQKWGTKNPIMLRDPEFGPIRLRAFGNFSFQVKDVTVFMKQLVATTPVFTVEDITEQLRNIAVSRGMDAIAESKIPALDLASNYDEVSALIQQKIGVDFDELGLSLTKFLIENISFPEEVEKALDKRSSMGVVGNLGAYAQFQAANSMEKAAENPSSGGIVGAGFGAGLGAGMVGQMGNVFQQNSFDGNNPTGTGSAAAASSAGAVGPPPLPKAVAYYLAVKGKQEGPFDSEQLRALIKEGTMTLATLVWKEGLENWIEAEKVVELKDLFSQNPPPIPGV
;
A
#
# COMPACT_ATOMS: atom_id res chain seq x y z
N ALA A 1 41.25 -0.29 4.84
CA ALA A 1 42.09 0.87 5.20
C ALA A 1 42.63 0.69 6.61
N ALA A 2 43.72 1.37 6.95
CA ALA A 2 44.17 1.53 8.33
C ALA A 2 44.04 3.00 8.72
N VAL A 3 43.46 3.30 9.88
CA VAL A 3 43.23 4.65 10.37
C VAL A 3 44.12 4.88 11.58
N PHE A 4 44.90 5.94 11.55
CA PHE A 4 45.73 6.35 12.67
C PHE A 4 45.02 7.45 13.45
N LEU A 5 44.73 7.17 14.72
CA LEU A 5 44.14 8.13 15.65
C LEU A 5 45.20 8.61 16.63
N ASN A 6 45.30 9.93 16.79
CA ASN A 6 46.16 10.58 17.76
C ASN A 6 45.29 11.42 18.69
N GLU A 7 45.32 11.12 20.00
CA GLU A 7 44.54 11.83 21.03
C GLU A 7 43.03 11.92 20.69
N GLY A 8 42.48 10.88 20.07
CA GLY A 8 41.06 10.80 19.68
C GLY A 8 40.70 11.53 18.38
N VAL A 9 41.67 12.10 17.67
CA VAL A 9 41.47 12.74 16.36
C VAL A 9 42.04 11.87 15.25
N VAL A 10 41.29 11.72 14.15
CA VAL A 10 41.78 11.05 12.94
C VAL A 10 42.94 11.86 12.37
N ALA A 11 44.15 11.30 12.43
CA ALA A 11 45.36 11.95 11.97
C ALA A 11 45.70 11.56 10.52
N ASP A 12 45.52 10.28 10.15
CA ASP A 12 45.74 9.81 8.77
C ASP A 12 44.92 8.55 8.43
N VAL A 13 44.67 8.32 7.14
CA VAL A 13 43.98 7.15 6.59
C VAL A 13 44.84 6.50 5.50
N PHE A 14 45.40 5.34 5.83
CA PHE A 14 46.29 4.58 4.96
C PHE A 14 45.53 3.59 4.08
N GLN A 15 45.82 3.62 2.78
CA GLN A 15 45.39 2.63 1.78
C GLN A 15 46.25 1.36 1.87
N PRO A 16 45.90 0.24 1.21
CA PRO A 16 46.72 -0.97 1.24
C PRO A 16 48.18 -0.70 0.86
N GLY A 17 49.14 -1.10 1.71
CA GLY A 17 50.56 -0.84 1.50
C GLY A 17 51.39 -0.98 2.78
N ARG A 18 52.69 -0.75 2.67
CA ARG A 18 53.62 -0.70 3.81
C ARG A 18 53.90 0.75 4.16
N TYR A 19 53.66 1.12 5.41
CA TYR A 19 53.86 2.48 5.92
C TYR A 19 54.74 2.43 7.16
N GLU A 20 55.56 3.46 7.33
CA GLU A 20 56.31 3.71 8.55
C GLU A 20 55.55 4.77 9.36
N LEU A 21 55.17 4.42 10.59
CA LEU A 21 54.47 5.34 11.48
C LEU A 21 55.49 6.05 12.36
N THR A 22 55.73 7.32 12.07
CA THR A 22 56.58 8.16 12.94
C THR A 22 55.70 8.87 13.96
N THR A 23 55.57 8.29 15.16
CA THR A 23 55.09 9.05 16.32
C THR A 23 56.23 9.99 16.73
N GLN A 24 56.07 11.31 16.57
CA GLN A 24 57.11 12.28 16.95
C GLN A 24 57.33 12.28 18.47
N ASN A 25 58.10 11.31 18.97
CA ASN A 25 58.77 11.43 20.25
C ASN A 25 59.99 12.32 20.04
N MET A 26 59.87 13.61 20.35
CA MET A 26 61.03 14.50 20.44
C MET A 26 62.02 13.92 21.48
N PRO A 27 63.24 13.49 21.10
CA PRO A 27 64.07 12.59 21.93
C PRO A 27 64.49 13.15 23.29
N THR A 28 64.57 14.47 23.44
CA THR A 28 65.02 15.13 24.68
C THR A 28 63.88 15.69 25.52
N MET A 29 62.76 16.12 24.92
CA MET A 29 61.62 16.70 25.66
C MET A 29 60.68 15.63 26.24
N THR A 30 60.56 14.47 25.57
CA THR A 30 59.63 13.38 25.97
C THR A 30 60.13 12.64 27.21
N THR A 31 61.45 12.46 27.33
CA THR A 31 62.11 11.80 28.47
C THR A 31 61.98 12.62 29.77
N LEU A 32 62.00 13.96 29.68
CA LEU A 32 61.79 14.85 30.83
C LEU A 32 60.30 14.96 31.24
N ARG A 33 59.35 14.84 30.29
CA ARG A 33 57.90 14.86 30.60
C ARG A 33 57.34 13.49 31.01
N GLY A 34 57.96 12.39 30.58
CA GLY A 34 57.58 11.01 30.91
C GLY A 34 58.02 10.53 32.29
N TRP A 35 58.91 11.26 32.98
CA TRP A 35 59.37 10.91 34.33
C TRP A 35 58.21 10.79 35.32
N LYS A 36 57.24 11.73 35.30
CA LYS A 36 56.04 11.65 36.15
C LYS A 36 55.08 10.50 35.81
N TYR A 37 55.30 9.80 34.68
CA TYR A 37 54.46 8.69 34.18
C TYR A 37 55.25 7.38 33.99
N GLY A 38 56.43 7.24 34.61
CA GLY A 38 57.20 6.01 34.60
C GLY A 38 57.83 5.64 33.24
N PHE A 39 58.25 6.64 32.45
CA PHE A 39 58.90 6.47 31.13
C PHE A 39 58.02 5.87 30.02
N ASN A 40 56.70 5.74 30.23
CA ASN A 40 55.77 5.46 29.13
C ASN A 40 55.60 6.72 28.26
N SER A 41 55.56 6.53 26.93
CA SER A 41 55.29 7.61 25.97
C SER A 41 53.99 8.33 26.35
N PRO A 42 53.99 9.67 26.53
CA PRO A 42 52.78 10.41 26.89
C PRO A 42 51.73 10.44 25.77
N PHE A 43 52.12 10.07 24.54
CA PHE A 43 51.26 10.04 23.36
C PHE A 43 50.67 8.63 23.20
N LYS A 44 49.35 8.51 23.43
CA LYS A 44 48.58 7.32 23.05
C LYS A 44 48.11 7.50 21.62
N ALA A 45 48.49 6.57 20.77
CA ALA A 45 48.03 6.52 19.39
C ALA A 45 47.44 5.14 19.10
N ASP A 46 46.28 5.14 18.45
CA ASP A 46 45.51 3.94 18.15
C ASP A 46 45.49 3.70 16.65
N VAL A 47 45.56 2.44 16.24
CA VAL A 47 45.44 2.04 14.85
C VAL A 47 44.20 1.18 14.68
N TYR A 48 43.26 1.65 13.87
CA TYR A 48 42.04 0.92 13.54
C TYR A 48 42.13 0.34 12.14
N PHE A 49 41.76 -0.93 11.99
CA PHE A 49 41.63 -1.58 10.69
C PHE A 49 40.17 -1.57 10.26
N VAL A 50 39.89 -0.93 9.12
CA VAL A 50 38.55 -0.82 8.57
C VAL A 50 38.42 -1.69 7.33
N ASN A 51 37.45 -2.61 7.37
CA ASN A 51 37.10 -3.46 6.24
C ASN A 51 36.29 -2.65 5.23
N LEU A 52 36.82 -2.48 4.01
CA LEU A 52 36.19 -1.74 2.92
C LEU A 52 35.40 -2.64 1.96
N ARG A 53 35.31 -3.94 2.25
CA ARG A 53 34.48 -4.85 1.44
C ARG A 53 33.01 -4.51 1.62
N GLN A 54 32.22 -4.95 0.65
CA GLN A 54 30.77 -4.90 0.74
C GLN A 54 30.25 -5.91 1.77
N PHE A 55 29.43 -5.43 2.68
CA PHE A 55 28.61 -6.22 3.59
C PHE A 55 27.27 -6.48 2.89
N VAL A 56 27.01 -7.74 2.61
CA VAL A 56 25.85 -8.18 1.83
C VAL A 56 24.76 -8.75 2.73
N ASN A 57 23.55 -8.88 2.19
CA ASN A 57 22.43 -9.61 2.78
C ASN A 57 22.03 -9.12 4.19
N GLN A 58 22.03 -7.80 4.39
CA GLN A 58 21.60 -7.18 5.63
C GLN A 58 20.08 -7.04 5.60
N LYS A 59 19.40 -7.74 6.52
CA LYS A 59 17.94 -7.83 6.48
C LYS A 59 17.27 -6.54 6.95
N TRP A 60 16.18 -6.18 6.29
CA TRP A 60 15.28 -5.14 6.74
C TRP A 60 13.82 -5.60 6.66
N GLY A 61 12.96 -4.99 7.46
CA GLY A 61 11.54 -5.28 7.42
C GLY A 61 10.75 -4.45 8.43
N THR A 62 9.51 -4.15 8.07
CA THR A 62 8.58 -3.42 8.93
C THR A 62 8.21 -4.28 10.15
N LYS A 63 8.52 -3.82 11.38
CA LYS A 63 8.12 -4.53 12.61
C LYS A 63 6.59 -4.55 12.78
N ASN A 64 5.94 -3.43 12.44
CA ASN A 64 4.49 -3.25 12.47
C ASN A 64 4.01 -2.86 11.07
N PRO A 65 2.74 -3.18 10.69
CA PRO A 65 2.17 -2.65 9.47
C PRO A 65 2.20 -1.13 9.43
N ILE A 66 2.46 -0.60 8.24
CA ILE A 66 2.45 0.83 7.98
C ILE A 66 1.18 1.16 7.21
N MET A 67 0.46 2.18 7.68
CA MET A 67 -0.74 2.65 7.00
C MET A 67 -0.34 3.44 5.75
N LEU A 68 -0.83 3.02 4.60
CA LEU A 68 -0.67 3.68 3.31
C LEU A 68 -2.06 4.04 2.79
N ARG A 69 -2.21 5.26 2.24
CA ARG A 69 -3.41 5.60 1.48
C ARG A 69 -3.20 5.20 0.03
N ASP A 70 -3.85 4.12 -0.36
CA ASP A 70 -3.85 3.59 -1.70
C ASP A 70 -4.97 4.22 -2.55
N PRO A 71 -4.72 4.54 -3.84
CA PRO A 71 -5.73 5.13 -4.71
C PRO A 71 -6.89 4.19 -5.07
N GLU A 72 -6.71 2.87 -5.04
CA GLU A 72 -7.77 1.89 -5.37
C GLU A 72 -8.49 1.35 -4.13
N PHE A 73 -7.75 1.10 -3.05
CA PHE A 73 -8.26 0.42 -1.86
C PHE A 73 -8.47 1.35 -0.66
N GLY A 74 -8.08 2.63 -0.76
CA GLY A 74 -8.15 3.56 0.36
C GLY A 74 -7.08 3.28 1.42
N PRO A 75 -7.36 3.45 2.73
CA PRO A 75 -6.35 3.18 3.76
C PRO A 75 -6.08 1.68 3.91
N ILE A 76 -4.88 1.25 3.51
CA ILE A 76 -4.41 -0.13 3.64
C ILE A 76 -3.24 -0.21 4.60
N ARG A 77 -2.98 -1.40 5.15
CA ARG A 77 -1.85 -1.67 6.05
C ARG A 77 -0.85 -2.57 5.36
N LEU A 78 0.30 -2.03 4.96
CA LEU A 78 1.34 -2.79 4.29
C LEU A 78 2.42 -3.23 5.26
N ARG A 79 2.95 -4.43 5.03
CA ARG A 79 4.24 -4.85 5.56
C ARG A 79 5.17 -5.14 4.39
N ALA A 80 6.44 -4.77 4.54
CA ALA A 80 7.44 -5.03 3.52
C ALA A 80 8.73 -5.49 4.20
N PHE A 81 9.47 -6.36 3.52
CA PHE A 81 10.78 -6.81 3.95
C PHE A 81 11.68 -7.12 2.77
N GLY A 82 12.97 -7.23 3.06
CA GLY A 82 13.97 -7.68 2.11
C GLY A 82 15.36 -7.57 2.68
N ASN A 83 16.33 -7.25 1.82
CA ASN A 83 17.72 -7.07 2.24
C ASN A 83 18.37 -5.87 1.56
N PHE A 84 19.46 -5.39 2.15
CA PHE A 84 20.32 -4.37 1.58
C PHE A 84 21.78 -4.76 1.71
N SER A 85 22.62 -4.07 0.96
CA SER A 85 24.07 -4.21 1.02
C SER A 85 24.71 -2.83 1.11
N PHE A 86 25.79 -2.73 1.87
CA PHE A 86 26.51 -1.47 2.03
C PHE A 86 28.02 -1.71 2.15
N GLN A 87 28.80 -0.66 1.99
CA GLN A 87 30.23 -0.67 2.26
C GLN A 87 30.68 0.66 2.86
N VAL A 88 31.84 0.69 3.51
CA VAL A 88 32.42 1.95 3.97
C VAL A 88 32.91 2.75 2.76
N LYS A 89 32.43 3.98 2.62
CA LYS A 89 32.77 4.92 1.54
C LYS A 89 33.77 5.97 2.01
N ASP A 90 33.47 6.61 3.14
CA ASP A 90 34.34 7.59 3.79
C ASP A 90 34.70 7.08 5.19
N VAL A 91 35.96 6.67 5.33
CA VAL A 91 36.47 6.11 6.57
C VAL A 91 36.56 7.16 7.68
N THR A 92 36.86 8.41 7.35
CA THR A 92 36.98 9.49 8.34
C THR A 92 35.62 9.84 8.91
N VAL A 93 34.60 9.96 8.04
CA VAL A 93 33.21 10.18 8.48
C VAL A 93 32.71 8.99 9.29
N PHE A 94 32.93 7.76 8.80
CA PHE A 94 32.55 6.53 9.51
C PHE A 94 33.14 6.49 10.93
N MET A 95 34.45 6.73 11.07
CA MET A 95 35.12 6.72 12.37
C MET A 95 34.57 7.81 13.29
N LYS A 96 34.36 9.03 12.77
CA LYS A 96 33.86 10.16 13.57
C LYS A 96 32.42 9.98 14.04
N GLN A 97 31.55 9.40 13.20
CA GLN A 97 30.12 9.29 13.48
C GLN A 97 29.75 8.03 14.27
N LEU A 98 30.44 6.90 14.03
CA LEU A 98 30.01 5.60 14.51
C LEU A 98 30.98 4.95 15.49
N VAL A 99 32.29 5.18 15.30
CA VAL A 99 33.33 4.51 16.10
C VAL A 99 33.79 5.43 17.21
N ALA A 100 33.04 5.47 18.30
CA ALA A 100 33.44 6.18 19.51
C ALA A 100 33.86 5.19 20.61
N THR A 101 35.14 5.25 21.00
CA THR A 101 35.74 4.63 22.21
C THR A 101 35.73 3.10 22.33
N THR A 102 35.06 2.35 21.46
CA THR A 102 35.07 0.88 21.49
C THR A 102 36.26 0.32 20.68
N PRO A 103 37.00 -0.68 21.22
CA PRO A 103 38.14 -1.27 20.51
C PRO A 103 37.73 -2.15 19.31
N VAL A 104 36.48 -2.63 19.28
CA VAL A 104 35.92 -3.44 18.19
C VAL A 104 34.54 -2.88 17.84
N PHE A 105 34.28 -2.70 16.56
CA PHE A 105 32.99 -2.29 16.03
C PHE A 105 32.63 -3.23 14.88
N THR A 106 31.46 -3.84 14.96
CA THR A 106 30.99 -4.83 13.98
C THR A 106 29.69 -4.37 13.32
N VAL A 107 29.21 -5.15 12.35
CA VAL A 107 27.96 -4.81 11.64
C VAL A 107 26.77 -4.87 12.59
N GLU A 108 26.79 -5.77 13.56
CA GLU A 108 25.75 -5.96 14.56
C GLU A 108 25.51 -4.68 15.37
N ASP A 109 26.55 -3.90 15.65
CA ASP A 109 26.48 -2.66 16.43
C ASP A 109 25.67 -1.56 15.74
N ILE A 110 25.60 -1.57 14.40
CA ILE A 110 24.89 -0.56 13.60
C ILE A 110 23.63 -1.10 12.89
N THR A 111 23.46 -2.42 12.86
CA THR A 111 22.39 -3.08 12.08
C THR A 111 21.01 -2.54 12.43
N GLU A 112 20.72 -2.32 13.72
CA GLU A 112 19.43 -1.79 14.14
C GLU A 112 19.18 -0.37 13.63
N GLN A 113 20.18 0.50 13.69
CA GLN A 113 20.07 1.87 13.20
C GLN A 113 19.83 1.89 11.68
N LEU A 114 20.63 1.15 10.91
CA LEU A 114 20.49 1.08 9.45
C LEU A 114 19.13 0.49 9.05
N ARG A 115 18.66 -0.54 9.76
CA ARG A 115 17.33 -1.12 9.55
C ARG A 115 16.22 -0.12 9.84
N ASN A 116 16.35 0.68 10.89
CA ASN A 116 15.35 1.70 11.23
C ASN A 116 15.30 2.81 10.16
N ILE A 117 16.45 3.22 9.62
CA ILE A 117 16.52 4.15 8.47
C ILE A 117 15.82 3.54 7.26
N ALA A 118 16.20 2.32 6.87
CA ALA A 118 15.60 1.60 5.73
C ALA A 118 14.07 1.52 5.83
N VAL A 119 13.55 1.15 7.00
CA VAL A 119 12.11 1.04 7.22
C VAL A 119 11.43 2.40 7.25
N SER A 120 11.94 3.34 8.05
CA SER A 120 11.28 4.63 8.24
C SER A 120 11.28 5.47 6.97
N ARG A 121 12.44 5.59 6.32
CA ARG A 121 12.62 6.45 5.15
C ARG A 121 12.18 5.75 3.86
N GLY A 122 12.38 4.44 3.75
CA GLY A 122 11.97 3.68 2.58
C GLY A 122 10.45 3.60 2.44
N MET A 123 9.73 3.40 3.54
CA MET A 123 8.26 3.33 3.51
C MET A 123 7.63 4.70 3.29
N ASP A 124 8.26 5.76 3.77
CA ASP A 124 7.91 7.15 3.43
C ASP A 124 8.11 7.43 1.93
N ALA A 125 9.19 6.91 1.33
CA ALA A 125 9.41 6.96 -0.12
C ALA A 125 8.28 6.28 -0.92
N ILE A 126 7.84 5.11 -0.46
CA ILE A 126 6.71 4.38 -1.06
C ILE A 126 5.42 5.21 -0.95
N ALA A 127 5.17 5.83 0.20
CA ALA A 127 3.96 6.63 0.40
C ALA A 127 3.93 7.89 -0.50
N GLU A 128 5.08 8.54 -0.68
CA GLU A 128 5.22 9.72 -1.53
C GLU A 128 5.11 9.42 -3.03
N SER A 129 5.50 8.22 -3.45
CA SER A 129 5.44 7.82 -4.88
C SER A 129 4.02 7.69 -5.39
N LYS A 130 3.04 7.48 -4.49
CA LYS A 130 1.62 7.25 -4.81
C LYS A 130 1.39 6.11 -5.81
N ILE A 131 2.33 5.17 -5.90
CA ILE A 131 2.20 3.97 -6.72
C ILE A 131 1.11 3.08 -6.07
N PRO A 132 0.10 2.62 -6.84
CA PRO A 132 -0.91 1.69 -6.35
C PRO A 132 -0.28 0.40 -5.78
N ALA A 133 -0.94 -0.18 -4.77
CA ALA A 133 -0.50 -1.37 -4.05
C ALA A 133 -0.15 -2.55 -4.97
N LEU A 134 -0.96 -2.79 -6.01
CA LEU A 134 -0.74 -3.88 -6.96
C LEU A 134 0.46 -3.61 -7.88
N ASP A 135 0.69 -2.33 -8.21
CA ASP A 135 1.84 -1.92 -9.00
C ASP A 135 3.13 -2.03 -8.17
N LEU A 136 3.07 -1.74 -6.86
CA LEU A 136 4.21 -1.99 -5.96
C LEU A 136 4.62 -3.47 -5.97
N ALA A 137 3.65 -4.39 -5.99
CA ALA A 137 3.89 -5.83 -5.99
C ALA A 137 4.46 -6.37 -7.31
N SER A 138 4.28 -5.65 -8.42
CA SER A 138 4.75 -6.03 -9.75
C SER A 138 6.03 -5.32 -10.19
N ASN A 139 6.43 -4.24 -9.51
CA ASN A 139 7.56 -3.38 -9.87
C ASN A 139 8.59 -3.23 -8.73
N TYR A 140 9.05 -4.35 -8.17
CA TYR A 140 9.98 -4.32 -7.02
C TYR A 140 11.31 -3.65 -7.32
N ASP A 141 11.82 -3.74 -8.54
CA ASP A 141 13.11 -3.15 -8.92
C ASP A 141 13.05 -1.62 -8.94
N GLU A 142 11.98 -1.06 -9.52
CA GLU A 142 11.71 0.38 -9.57
C GLU A 142 11.51 0.95 -8.16
N VAL A 143 10.72 0.25 -7.33
CA VAL A 143 10.48 0.67 -5.94
C VAL A 143 11.77 0.58 -5.13
N SER A 144 12.57 -0.48 -5.33
CA SER A 144 13.86 -0.63 -4.65
C SER A 144 14.84 0.48 -5.05
N ALA A 145 14.89 0.86 -6.32
CA ALA A 145 15.73 1.95 -6.81
C ALA A 145 15.30 3.30 -6.23
N LEU A 146 13.99 3.57 -6.17
CA LEU A 146 13.43 4.78 -5.57
C LEU A 146 13.83 4.89 -4.09
N ILE A 147 13.66 3.81 -3.33
CA ILE A 147 14.05 3.76 -1.91
C ILE A 147 15.56 3.95 -1.77
N GLN A 148 16.36 3.23 -2.54
CA GLN A 148 17.83 3.31 -2.51
C GLN A 148 18.30 4.75 -2.75
N GLN A 149 17.72 5.45 -3.71
CA GLN A 149 18.05 6.84 -3.98
C GLN A 149 17.70 7.75 -2.80
N LYS A 150 16.52 7.58 -2.19
CA LYS A 150 16.09 8.43 -1.07
C LYS A 150 16.95 8.21 0.17
N ILE A 151 17.17 6.96 0.56
CA ILE A 151 17.86 6.63 1.82
C ILE A 151 19.39 6.63 1.69
N GLY A 152 19.91 6.64 0.46
CA GLY A 152 21.36 6.69 0.21
C GLY A 152 22.04 7.89 0.86
N VAL A 153 21.32 9.01 1.00
CA VAL A 153 21.81 10.22 1.68
C VAL A 153 22.04 9.96 3.17
N ASP A 154 21.09 9.30 3.86
CA ASP A 154 21.24 8.95 5.29
C ASP A 154 22.46 8.00 5.50
N PHE A 155 22.75 7.11 4.54
CA PHE A 155 23.94 6.25 4.60
C PHE A 155 25.23 7.05 4.38
N ASP A 156 25.23 7.98 3.42
CA ASP A 156 26.38 8.84 3.12
C ASP A 156 26.78 9.71 4.33
N GLU A 157 25.80 10.19 5.10
CA GLU A 157 26.04 10.94 6.35
C GLU A 157 26.81 10.12 7.41
N LEU A 158 26.70 8.79 7.35
CA LEU A 158 27.41 7.85 8.22
C LEU A 158 28.75 7.39 7.63
N GLY A 159 29.16 7.93 6.48
CA GLY A 159 30.35 7.49 5.74
C GLY A 159 30.17 6.15 5.03
N LEU A 160 28.93 5.71 4.84
CA LEU A 160 28.58 4.44 4.20
C LEU A 160 28.00 4.67 2.81
N SER A 161 28.29 3.77 1.87
CA SER A 161 27.59 3.70 0.59
C SER A 161 26.56 2.58 0.65
N LEU A 162 25.29 2.90 0.43
CA LEU A 162 24.25 1.91 0.13
C LEU A 162 24.45 1.40 -1.31
N THR A 163 24.96 0.19 -1.46
CA THR A 163 25.31 -0.36 -2.78
C THR A 163 24.13 -1.02 -3.46
N LYS A 164 23.25 -1.64 -2.69
CA LYS A 164 22.06 -2.31 -3.20
C LYS A 164 20.96 -2.32 -2.16
N PHE A 165 19.73 -2.02 -2.58
CA PHE A 165 18.52 -2.23 -1.79
C PHE A 165 17.60 -3.18 -2.54
N LEU A 166 16.98 -4.13 -1.83
CA LEU A 166 16.06 -5.10 -2.40
C LEU A 166 14.82 -5.25 -1.53
N ILE A 167 13.67 -5.22 -2.18
CA ILE A 167 12.39 -5.70 -1.65
C ILE A 167 12.25 -7.17 -2.04
N GLU A 168 12.06 -8.04 -1.04
CA GLU A 168 11.76 -9.46 -1.29
C GLU A 168 10.25 -9.68 -1.38
N ASN A 169 9.48 -9.00 -0.55
CA ASN A 169 8.02 -9.11 -0.55
C ASN A 169 7.35 -7.90 0.08
N ILE A 170 6.17 -7.58 -0.46
CA ILE A 170 5.18 -6.70 0.16
C ILE A 170 3.95 -7.56 0.46
N SER A 171 3.56 -7.63 1.72
CA SER A 171 2.38 -8.38 2.17
C SER A 171 1.22 -7.44 2.40
N PHE A 172 0.06 -7.86 1.88
CA PHE A 172 -1.20 -7.15 2.00
C PHE A 172 -2.00 -7.67 3.19
N PRO A 173 -2.93 -6.88 3.73
CA PRO A 173 -3.84 -7.38 4.74
C PRO A 173 -4.90 -8.28 4.09
N GLU A 174 -5.44 -9.25 4.84
CA GLU A 174 -6.34 -10.29 4.35
C GLU A 174 -7.60 -9.71 3.65
N GLU A 175 -8.06 -8.53 4.07
CA GLU A 175 -9.20 -7.86 3.44
C GLU A 175 -8.90 -7.43 1.99
N VAL A 176 -7.67 -6.96 1.73
CA VAL A 176 -7.22 -6.58 0.38
C VAL A 176 -7.01 -7.82 -0.47
N GLU A 177 -6.42 -8.87 0.09
CA GLU A 177 -6.24 -10.16 -0.60
C GLU A 177 -7.60 -10.75 -1.00
N LYS A 178 -8.57 -10.81 -0.08
CA LYS A 178 -9.95 -11.27 -0.39
C LYS A 178 -10.65 -10.42 -1.43
N ALA A 179 -10.47 -9.10 -1.38
CA ALA A 179 -11.05 -8.19 -2.37
C ALA A 179 -10.43 -8.42 -3.76
N LEU A 180 -9.12 -8.67 -3.81
CA LEU A 180 -8.39 -8.99 -5.03
C LEU A 180 -8.86 -10.34 -5.60
N ASP A 181 -8.94 -11.39 -4.79
CA ASP A 181 -9.42 -12.71 -5.22
C ASP A 181 -10.86 -12.66 -5.76
N LYS A 182 -11.74 -11.88 -5.11
CA LYS A 182 -13.10 -11.65 -5.60
C LYS A 182 -13.11 -10.89 -6.93
N ARG A 183 -12.27 -9.86 -7.09
CA ARG A 183 -12.16 -9.10 -8.35
C ARG A 183 -11.61 -9.98 -9.47
N SER A 184 -10.55 -10.74 -9.20
CA SER A 184 -9.91 -11.65 -10.14
C SER A 184 -10.87 -12.78 -10.56
N SER A 185 -11.61 -13.38 -9.62
CA SER A 185 -12.63 -14.38 -9.97
C SER A 185 -13.75 -13.81 -10.85
N MET A 186 -14.21 -12.57 -10.61
CA MET A 186 -15.17 -11.90 -11.51
C MET A 186 -14.57 -11.65 -12.91
N GLY A 187 -13.30 -11.24 -12.99
CA GLY A 187 -12.61 -10.97 -14.26
C GLY A 187 -12.34 -12.24 -15.08
N VAL A 188 -11.92 -13.33 -14.44
CA VAL A 188 -11.70 -14.64 -15.09
C VAL A 188 -13.03 -15.22 -15.58
N VAL A 189 -14.09 -15.04 -14.80
CA VAL A 189 -15.41 -15.59 -15.16
C VAL A 189 -15.99 -14.88 -16.37
N GLY A 190 -15.63 -13.62 -16.66
CA GLY A 190 -15.89 -12.88 -17.92
C GLY A 190 -17.36 -12.67 -18.31
N ASN A 191 -18.26 -13.43 -17.70
CA ASN A 191 -19.68 -13.53 -17.97
C ASN A 191 -20.41 -13.41 -16.62
N LEU A 192 -21.08 -12.28 -16.43
CA LEU A 192 -21.84 -11.97 -15.21
C LEU A 192 -22.87 -13.07 -14.86
N GLY A 193 -23.41 -13.79 -15.86
CA GLY A 193 -24.31 -14.94 -15.65
C GLY A 193 -23.59 -16.14 -15.02
N ALA A 194 -22.36 -16.43 -15.46
CA ALA A 194 -21.54 -17.48 -14.87
C ALA A 194 -21.09 -17.12 -13.44
N TYR A 195 -20.93 -15.85 -13.10
CA TYR A 195 -20.64 -15.42 -11.73
C TYR A 195 -21.85 -15.59 -10.80
N ALA A 196 -23.05 -15.20 -11.25
CA ALA A 196 -24.28 -15.46 -10.50
C ALA A 196 -24.47 -16.96 -10.26
N GLN A 197 -24.17 -17.79 -11.28
CA GLN A 197 -24.21 -19.24 -11.17
C GLN A 197 -23.11 -19.81 -10.25
N PHE A 198 -21.91 -19.24 -10.25
CA PHE A 198 -20.80 -19.62 -9.35
C PHE A 198 -21.06 -19.22 -7.89
N GLN A 199 -21.63 -18.04 -7.64
CA GLN A 199 -22.09 -17.61 -6.31
C GLN A 199 -23.21 -18.53 -5.81
N ALA A 200 -24.17 -18.87 -6.66
CA ALA A 200 -25.22 -19.83 -6.34
C ALA A 200 -24.63 -21.20 -5.98
N ALA A 201 -23.66 -21.69 -6.77
CA ALA A 201 -22.95 -22.94 -6.49
C ALA A 201 -22.19 -22.91 -5.16
N ASN A 202 -21.39 -21.87 -4.90
CA ASN A 202 -20.68 -21.70 -3.62
C ASN A 202 -21.64 -21.62 -2.42
N SER A 203 -22.80 -20.96 -2.58
CA SER A 203 -23.80 -20.87 -1.52
C SER A 203 -24.47 -22.23 -1.24
N MET A 204 -24.65 -23.04 -2.29
CA MET A 204 -25.20 -24.40 -2.18
C MET A 204 -24.19 -25.38 -1.56
N GLU A 205 -22.90 -25.24 -1.90
CA GLU A 205 -21.80 -26.00 -1.30
C GLU A 205 -21.66 -25.68 0.19
N LYS A 206 -21.61 -24.40 0.58
CA LYS A 206 -21.57 -24.00 2.00
C LYS A 206 -22.82 -24.41 2.80
N ALA A 207 -23.98 -24.46 2.14
CA ALA A 207 -25.22 -24.98 2.74
C ALA A 207 -25.17 -26.51 2.90
N ALA A 208 -24.53 -27.23 1.97
CA ALA A 208 -24.30 -28.67 2.05
C ALA A 208 -23.21 -29.06 3.07
N GLU A 209 -22.22 -28.19 3.31
CA GLU A 209 -21.20 -28.35 4.35
C GLU A 209 -21.74 -28.09 5.77
N ASN A 210 -22.83 -27.34 5.92
CA ASN A 210 -23.49 -27.06 7.21
C ASN A 210 -24.93 -27.62 7.31
N PRO A 211 -25.12 -28.94 7.15
CA PRO A 211 -26.45 -29.57 7.13
C PRO A 211 -27.16 -29.56 8.50
N SER A 212 -26.47 -29.16 9.57
CA SER A 212 -26.99 -29.15 10.95
C SER A 212 -27.64 -27.81 11.37
N SER A 213 -27.58 -26.77 10.54
CA SER A 213 -28.35 -25.53 10.79
C SER A 213 -29.78 -25.69 10.25
N GLY A 214 -30.63 -26.35 11.05
CA GLY A 214 -31.99 -26.78 10.72
C GLY A 214 -32.98 -25.65 10.36
N GLY A 215 -32.80 -25.03 9.21
CA GLY A 215 -33.83 -24.27 8.49
C GLY A 215 -34.45 -25.16 7.41
N ILE A 216 -35.69 -25.58 7.61
CA ILE A 216 -36.55 -26.40 6.74
C ILE A 216 -36.83 -25.76 5.34
N VAL A 217 -36.03 -24.80 4.91
CA VAL A 217 -36.14 -24.10 3.61
C VAL A 217 -35.22 -24.71 2.55
N GLY A 218 -34.28 -25.59 2.91
CA GLY A 218 -33.20 -26.06 2.02
C GLY A 218 -33.51 -27.17 1.01
N ALA A 219 -34.57 -27.97 1.18
CA ALA A 219 -34.84 -29.12 0.29
C ALA A 219 -36.16 -29.01 -0.49
N GLY A 220 -37.20 -28.39 0.09
CA GLY A 220 -38.51 -28.24 -0.57
C GLY A 220 -38.68 -26.93 -1.36
N PHE A 221 -37.91 -25.89 -1.03
CA PHE A 221 -38.02 -24.58 -1.66
C PHE A 221 -37.18 -24.46 -2.95
N GLY A 222 -36.03 -25.16 -3.01
CA GLY A 222 -35.17 -25.22 -4.21
C GLY A 222 -35.81 -25.97 -5.38
N ALA A 223 -36.62 -26.99 -5.11
CA ALA A 223 -37.36 -27.72 -6.14
C ALA A 223 -38.66 -27.00 -6.57
N GLY A 224 -39.35 -26.33 -5.64
CA GLY A 224 -40.61 -25.63 -5.91
C GLY A 224 -40.45 -24.28 -6.64
N LEU A 225 -39.37 -23.54 -6.38
CA LEU A 225 -39.04 -22.30 -7.10
C LEU A 225 -38.21 -22.52 -8.36
N GLY A 226 -37.46 -23.63 -8.45
CA GLY A 226 -36.75 -24.02 -9.67
C GLY A 226 -37.69 -24.26 -10.86
N ALA A 227 -38.90 -24.79 -10.61
CA ALA A 227 -39.89 -25.02 -11.66
C ALA A 227 -40.62 -23.73 -12.11
N GLY A 228 -40.86 -22.77 -11.21
CA GLY A 228 -41.54 -21.51 -11.53
C GLY A 228 -40.67 -20.50 -12.28
N MET A 229 -39.37 -20.51 -12.04
CA MET A 229 -38.42 -19.55 -12.61
C MET A 229 -37.82 -20.00 -13.97
N VAL A 230 -37.87 -21.30 -14.28
CA VAL A 230 -37.50 -21.85 -15.60
C VAL A 230 -38.53 -21.46 -16.67
N GLY A 231 -39.81 -21.35 -16.33
CA GLY A 231 -40.87 -20.97 -17.27
C GLY A 231 -40.76 -19.53 -17.77
N GLN A 232 -40.22 -18.61 -16.96
CA GLN A 232 -40.08 -17.19 -17.32
C GLN A 232 -38.71 -16.88 -17.97
N MET A 233 -37.67 -17.68 -17.69
CA MET A 233 -36.36 -17.57 -18.34
C MET A 233 -36.35 -18.21 -19.74
N GLY A 234 -37.22 -19.19 -20.01
CA GLY A 234 -37.35 -19.86 -21.32
C GLY A 234 -37.75 -18.93 -22.47
N ASN A 235 -38.46 -17.83 -22.21
CA ASN A 235 -38.88 -16.88 -23.23
C ASN A 235 -37.84 -15.80 -23.58
N VAL A 236 -36.78 -15.65 -22.78
CA VAL A 236 -35.72 -14.65 -23.05
C VAL A 236 -34.56 -15.27 -23.85
N PHE A 237 -34.42 -16.60 -23.84
CA PHE A 237 -33.41 -17.34 -24.60
C PHE A 237 -33.83 -17.69 -26.05
N GLN A 238 -35.09 -17.49 -26.43
CA GLN A 238 -35.57 -17.80 -27.78
C GLN A 238 -35.32 -16.66 -28.80
N GLN A 239 -34.88 -15.48 -28.35
CA GLN A 239 -34.68 -14.31 -29.20
C GLN A 239 -33.20 -14.01 -29.56
N ASN A 240 -32.30 -14.98 -29.41
CA ASN A 240 -30.98 -14.94 -30.03
C ASN A 240 -30.69 -16.28 -30.71
N SER A 241 -31.32 -16.52 -31.87
CA SER A 241 -30.81 -17.50 -32.84
C SER A 241 -29.57 -16.93 -33.50
N PHE A 242 -28.43 -17.53 -33.17
CA PHE A 242 -27.14 -17.28 -33.80
C PHE A 242 -27.01 -18.28 -34.97
N ASP A 243 -27.19 -17.79 -36.20
CA ASP A 243 -27.00 -18.59 -37.42
C ASP A 243 -25.49 -18.81 -37.66
N GLY A 244 -25.01 -19.98 -37.26
CA GLY A 244 -23.68 -20.47 -37.57
C GLY A 244 -23.67 -21.24 -38.88
N ASN A 245 -23.49 -20.56 -40.02
CA ASN A 245 -23.05 -21.22 -41.26
C ASN A 245 -22.49 -20.24 -42.31
N ASN A 246 -21.17 -19.99 -42.31
CA ASN A 246 -20.45 -19.72 -43.56
C ASN A 246 -18.93 -19.91 -43.41
N PRO A 247 -18.33 -21.00 -43.92
CA PRO A 247 -16.89 -21.11 -44.08
C PRO A 247 -16.49 -20.75 -45.52
N THR A 248 -15.29 -20.17 -45.67
CA THR A 248 -14.52 -19.96 -46.91
C THR A 248 -14.83 -18.71 -47.75
N GLY A 249 -13.83 -17.83 -47.83
CA GLY A 249 -13.85 -16.62 -48.66
C GLY A 249 -12.61 -15.76 -48.45
N THR A 250 -11.44 -16.31 -48.80
CA THR A 250 -10.13 -15.65 -48.81
C THR A 250 -10.04 -14.48 -49.80
N GLY A 251 -9.43 -13.36 -49.42
CA GLY A 251 -9.01 -12.33 -50.38
C GLY A 251 -8.54 -10.98 -49.82
N SER A 252 -7.24 -10.89 -49.51
CA SER A 252 -6.31 -9.77 -49.75
C SER A 252 -6.45 -8.39 -49.05
N ALA A 253 -5.51 -8.19 -48.13
CA ALA A 253 -4.69 -7.00 -47.80
C ALA A 253 -4.96 -5.63 -48.47
N ALA A 254 -5.10 -4.59 -47.63
CA ALA A 254 -4.42 -3.31 -47.75
C ALA A 254 -4.45 -2.54 -46.42
N ALA A 255 -3.40 -1.76 -46.19
CA ALA A 255 -3.00 -1.16 -44.92
C ALA A 255 -3.67 0.20 -44.60
N ALA A 256 -3.58 0.54 -43.30
CA ALA A 256 -3.36 1.87 -42.72
C ALA A 256 -4.50 2.61 -41.97
N SER A 257 -4.11 3.03 -40.76
CA SER A 257 -4.60 4.14 -39.92
C SER A 257 -5.88 3.94 -39.08
N SER A 258 -5.64 3.69 -37.80
CA SER A 258 -6.56 3.65 -36.67
C SER A 258 -7.06 5.05 -36.28
N ALA A 259 -8.38 5.21 -36.29
CA ALA A 259 -9.09 6.14 -35.44
C ALA A 259 -9.16 5.58 -34.00
N GLY A 260 -8.88 6.42 -33.00
CA GLY A 260 -9.11 6.13 -31.58
C GLY A 260 -9.90 7.28 -30.97
N ALA A 261 -11.21 7.26 -31.21
CA ALA A 261 -12.16 8.17 -30.58
C ALA A 261 -12.21 7.89 -29.07
N VAL A 262 -12.08 8.96 -28.30
CA VAL A 262 -12.19 9.00 -26.84
C VAL A 262 -13.58 8.53 -26.44
N GLY A 263 -13.67 7.40 -25.74
CA GLY A 263 -14.90 6.98 -25.07
C GLY A 263 -15.25 7.95 -23.94
N PRO A 264 -16.54 8.27 -23.71
CA PRO A 264 -16.93 9.25 -22.70
C PRO A 264 -16.56 8.76 -21.28
N PRO A 265 -16.23 9.69 -20.36
CA PRO A 265 -15.79 9.34 -19.00
C PRO A 265 -16.92 8.64 -18.22
N PRO A 266 -16.57 7.75 -17.27
CA PRO A 266 -17.55 7.09 -16.41
C PRO A 266 -18.30 8.11 -15.55
N LEU A 267 -19.63 7.99 -15.50
CA LEU A 267 -20.50 8.84 -14.70
C LEU A 267 -20.17 8.72 -13.20
N PRO A 268 -20.22 9.83 -12.43
CA PRO A 268 -20.03 9.80 -10.99
C PRO A 268 -21.09 8.92 -10.31
N LYS A 269 -20.69 8.13 -9.30
CA LYS A 269 -21.61 7.33 -8.47
C LYS A 269 -22.65 8.26 -7.83
N ALA A 270 -23.92 8.15 -8.22
CA ALA A 270 -25.00 8.91 -7.61
C ALA A 270 -25.16 8.51 -6.13
N VAL A 271 -25.25 9.51 -5.23
CA VAL A 271 -25.47 9.28 -3.80
C VAL A 271 -26.88 8.73 -3.61
N ALA A 272 -26.98 7.56 -2.97
CA ALA A 272 -28.25 6.90 -2.68
C ALA A 272 -28.80 7.34 -1.30
N TYR A 273 -30.06 7.75 -1.28
CA TYR A 273 -30.81 8.16 -0.09
C TYR A 273 -31.95 7.20 0.22
N TYR A 274 -32.21 6.96 1.50
CA TYR A 274 -33.33 6.19 1.99
C TYR A 274 -34.21 7.08 2.87
N LEU A 275 -35.53 6.94 2.76
CA LEU A 275 -36.53 7.72 3.51
C LEU A 275 -37.35 6.79 4.41
N ALA A 276 -37.70 7.26 5.61
CA ALA A 276 -38.70 6.59 6.44
C ALA A 276 -40.07 7.25 6.24
N VAL A 277 -40.91 6.65 5.40
CA VAL A 277 -42.26 7.13 5.08
C VAL A 277 -43.27 6.19 5.76
N LYS A 278 -44.16 6.74 6.60
CA LYS A 278 -45.18 5.97 7.35
C LYS A 278 -44.59 4.78 8.15
N GLY A 279 -43.38 4.96 8.69
CA GLY A 279 -42.69 3.94 9.50
C GLY A 279 -42.07 2.79 8.69
N LYS A 280 -42.01 2.90 7.36
CA LYS A 280 -41.31 1.96 6.48
C LYS A 280 -40.17 2.66 5.75
N GLN A 281 -39.08 1.92 5.57
CA GLN A 281 -37.96 2.37 4.77
C GLN A 281 -38.29 2.24 3.28
N GLU A 282 -38.11 3.33 2.54
CA GLU A 282 -38.25 3.40 1.09
C GLU A 282 -36.96 3.93 0.46
N GLY A 283 -36.61 3.45 -0.73
CA GLY A 283 -35.37 3.80 -1.46
C GLY A 283 -34.66 2.57 -2.05
N PRO A 284 -33.46 2.74 -2.63
CA PRO A 284 -32.68 3.98 -2.70
C PRO A 284 -33.24 4.99 -3.70
N PHE A 285 -33.17 6.27 -3.36
CA PHE A 285 -33.52 7.40 -4.21
C PHE A 285 -32.28 8.24 -4.54
N ASP A 286 -32.21 8.78 -5.76
CA ASP A 286 -31.23 9.81 -6.13
C ASP A 286 -31.78 11.23 -5.87
N SER A 287 -30.94 12.25 -6.07
CA SER A 287 -31.33 13.65 -5.84
C SER A 287 -32.49 14.14 -6.72
N GLU A 288 -32.67 13.57 -7.91
CA GLU A 288 -33.76 13.96 -8.83
C GLU A 288 -35.09 13.36 -8.37
N GLN A 289 -35.07 12.09 -7.96
CA GLN A 289 -36.21 11.39 -7.36
C GLN A 289 -36.64 12.02 -6.03
N LEU A 290 -35.69 12.46 -5.19
CA LEU A 290 -36.02 13.21 -3.97
C LEU A 290 -36.76 14.52 -4.28
N ARG A 291 -36.39 15.25 -5.35
CA ARG A 291 -37.12 16.46 -5.76
C ARG A 291 -38.56 16.16 -6.16
N ALA A 292 -38.81 15.03 -6.81
CA ALA A 292 -40.17 14.59 -7.15
C ALA A 292 -40.98 14.30 -5.88
N LEU A 293 -40.40 13.57 -4.92
CA LEU A 293 -41.05 13.22 -3.66
C LEU A 293 -41.34 14.44 -2.76
N ILE A 294 -40.50 15.48 -2.82
CA ILE A 294 -40.74 16.76 -2.15
C ILE A 294 -41.94 17.49 -2.79
N LYS A 295 -42.03 17.49 -4.14
CA LYS A 295 -43.17 18.09 -4.86
C LYS A 295 -44.48 17.35 -4.60
N GLU A 296 -44.44 16.03 -4.47
CA GLU A 296 -45.59 15.19 -4.16
C GLU A 296 -46.03 15.29 -2.67
N GLY A 297 -45.23 15.92 -1.81
CA GLY A 297 -45.50 16.05 -0.38
C GLY A 297 -45.24 14.78 0.43
N THR A 298 -44.69 13.73 -0.21
CA THR A 298 -44.30 12.47 0.43
C THR A 298 -43.05 12.64 1.29
N MET A 299 -42.16 13.57 0.90
CA MET A 299 -40.99 13.98 1.66
C MET A 299 -41.17 15.41 2.19
N THR A 300 -41.01 15.58 3.50
CA THR A 300 -41.08 16.88 4.20
C THR A 300 -39.78 17.12 4.95
N LEU A 301 -39.59 18.34 5.50
CA LEU A 301 -38.43 18.68 6.32
C LEU A 301 -38.25 17.76 7.55
N ALA A 302 -39.36 17.21 8.06
CA ALA A 302 -39.38 16.29 9.20
C ALA A 302 -39.21 14.80 8.82
N THR A 303 -39.18 14.47 7.51
CA THR A 303 -38.99 13.08 7.08
C THR A 303 -37.59 12.60 7.48
N LEU A 304 -37.51 11.42 8.10
CA LEU A 304 -36.22 10.82 8.45
C LEU A 304 -35.53 10.27 7.20
N VAL A 305 -34.27 10.63 7.03
CA VAL A 305 -33.41 10.28 5.90
C VAL A 305 -32.17 9.58 6.40
N TRP A 306 -31.72 8.58 5.64
CA TRP A 306 -30.43 7.93 5.84
C TRP A 306 -29.69 7.81 4.50
N LYS A 307 -28.37 8.00 4.53
CA LYS A 307 -27.46 7.75 3.41
C LYS A 307 -26.19 7.11 3.94
N GLU A 308 -25.45 6.47 3.06
CA GLU A 308 -24.14 5.92 3.39
C GLU A 308 -23.24 7.01 3.98
N GLY A 309 -22.72 6.75 5.19
CA GLY A 309 -21.92 7.72 5.98
C GLY A 309 -22.67 8.40 7.13
N LEU A 310 -23.98 8.21 7.29
CA LEU A 310 -24.72 8.64 8.47
C LEU A 310 -24.82 7.51 9.51
N GLU A 311 -24.54 7.82 10.78
CA GLU A 311 -24.62 6.84 11.87
C GLU A 311 -26.07 6.48 12.24
N ASN A 312 -27.01 7.43 12.08
CA ASN A 312 -28.41 7.27 12.43
C ASN A 312 -29.32 7.92 11.38
N TRP A 313 -30.60 7.56 11.39
CA TRP A 313 -31.63 8.27 10.65
C TRP A 313 -31.78 9.68 11.20
N ILE A 314 -31.70 10.69 10.32
CA ILE A 314 -31.78 12.10 10.70
C ILE A 314 -32.84 12.82 9.87
N GLU A 315 -33.51 13.81 10.46
CA GLU A 315 -34.51 14.62 9.76
C GLU A 315 -33.90 15.32 8.53
N ALA A 316 -34.66 15.38 7.44
CA ALA A 316 -34.21 15.93 6.16
C ALA A 316 -33.66 17.37 6.28
N GLU A 317 -34.20 18.18 7.19
CA GLU A 317 -33.70 19.55 7.47
C GLU A 317 -32.28 19.57 8.05
N LYS A 318 -31.88 18.54 8.80
CA LYS A 318 -30.55 18.46 9.43
C LYS A 318 -29.48 17.99 8.44
N VAL A 319 -29.88 17.45 7.29
CA VAL A 319 -28.95 17.08 6.21
C VAL A 319 -28.63 18.32 5.39
N VAL A 320 -27.42 18.87 5.56
CA VAL A 320 -26.99 20.11 4.90
C VAL A 320 -27.19 20.07 3.38
N GLU A 321 -26.90 18.94 2.75
CA GLU A 321 -27.02 18.73 1.30
C GLU A 321 -28.47 18.73 0.78
N LEU A 322 -29.47 18.47 1.64
CA LEU A 322 -30.88 18.43 1.25
C LEU A 322 -31.58 19.78 1.45
N LYS A 323 -31.01 20.71 2.21
CA LYS A 323 -31.60 22.04 2.48
C LYS A 323 -31.90 22.82 1.19
N ASP A 324 -31.02 22.73 0.21
CA ASP A 324 -31.18 23.41 -1.08
C ASP A 324 -32.33 22.82 -1.91
N LEU A 325 -32.69 21.54 -1.68
CA LEU A 325 -33.79 20.89 -2.39
C LEU A 325 -35.17 21.38 -1.90
N PHE A 326 -35.28 21.77 -0.62
CA PHE A 326 -36.53 22.29 -0.04
C PHE A 326 -36.71 23.80 -0.27
N SER A 327 -35.62 24.53 -0.52
CA SER A 327 -35.64 26.00 -0.67
C SER A 327 -36.33 26.49 -1.95
N GLN A 328 -36.66 25.59 -2.88
CA GLN A 328 -37.33 25.92 -4.15
C GLN A 328 -38.86 25.79 -4.13
N ASN A 329 -39.45 25.38 -3.00
CA ASN A 329 -40.91 25.37 -2.81
C ASN A 329 -41.27 26.23 -1.59
N PRO A 330 -42.14 27.26 -1.73
CA PRO A 330 -42.53 28.10 -0.61
C PRO A 330 -43.24 27.26 0.48
N PRO A 331 -43.03 27.57 1.78
CA PRO A 331 -43.63 26.82 2.87
C PRO A 331 -45.17 26.88 2.80
N PRO A 332 -45.88 25.80 3.17
CA PRO A 332 -47.34 25.81 3.21
C PRO A 332 -47.86 26.79 4.26
N ILE A 333 -48.95 27.49 3.92
CA ILE A 333 -49.62 28.45 4.78
C ILE A 333 -50.17 27.73 6.02
N PRO A 334 -49.86 28.17 7.24
CA PRO A 334 -50.40 27.56 8.45
C PRO A 334 -51.91 27.78 8.59
N GLY A 335 -52.67 26.69 8.69
CA GLY A 335 -54.03 26.67 9.23
C GLY A 335 -55.18 26.87 8.23
N VAL A 336 -55.69 25.75 7.70
CA VAL A 336 -57.11 25.51 7.41
C VAL A 336 -57.46 24.09 7.84
#